data_AF-A0ABD5XZ24-F1
#
_entry.id   AF-A0ABD5XZ24-F1
#
_cell.length_a   1.000
_cell.length_b   1.000
_cell.length_c   1.000
_cell.angle_alpha   90.00
_cell.angle_beta   90.00
_cell.angle_gamma   90.00
#
_symmetry.space_group_name_H-M   'P 1'
#
loop_
_entity.id
_entity.type
_entity.pdbx_description
1 polymer ?
#
loop_
_entity_poly.entity_id
_entity_poly.type
_entity_poly.pdbx_seq_one_letter_code
_entity_poly.pdbx_strand_id
1 'polypeptide(L)'
;MARRHWIVLGAVLLVAAPLVGLAIVDFHESPNGSWLHVDEPVDDVPANETITFQSLSPDQRRVFERAVRSDRGYTSIPKAVNETVWIDARAVRYENETYPVGVAVS
;
A
#
# COMPACT_ATOMS: atom_id res chain seq x y z
N MET A 1 14.90 30.35 34.63
CA MET A 1 13.62 29.74 35.05
C MET A 1 12.79 29.48 33.79
N ALA A 2 12.78 28.24 33.29
CA ALA A 2 12.06 27.87 32.08
C ALA A 2 10.60 27.52 32.40
N ARG A 3 9.64 28.19 31.75
CA ARG A 3 8.21 27.90 31.87
C ARG A 3 7.84 26.73 30.96
N ARG A 4 7.35 25.69 31.61
CA ARG A 4 6.86 24.41 31.10
C ARG A 4 5.49 24.61 30.45
N HIS A 5 5.34 24.23 29.18
CA HIS A 5 4.04 24.04 28.54
C HIS A 5 4.08 22.68 27.85
N TRP A 6 3.49 21.67 28.48
CA TRP A 6 3.25 20.36 27.89
C TRP A 6 1.79 20.35 27.44
N ILE A 7 1.55 20.34 26.12
CA ILE A 7 0.20 20.17 25.59
C ILE A 7 -0.07 18.67 25.55
N VAL A 8 -0.88 18.22 26.49
CA VAL A 8 -1.60 16.95 26.42
C VAL A 8 -2.79 17.19 25.50
N LEU A 9 -2.82 16.55 24.33
CA LEU A 9 -4.04 16.43 23.54
C LEU A 9 -4.31 14.94 23.35
N GLY A 10 -5.20 14.44 24.19
CA GLY A 10 -5.80 13.12 24.04
C GLY A 10 -6.88 13.16 22.97
N ALA A 11 -6.89 12.15 22.12
CA ALA A 11 -8.08 11.72 21.39
C ALA A 11 -8.08 10.19 21.41
N VAL A 12 -8.77 9.64 22.40
CA VAL A 12 -9.20 8.25 22.41
C VAL A 12 -10.40 8.18 21.46
N LEU A 13 -10.26 7.49 20.33
CA LEU A 13 -11.40 6.93 19.62
C LEU A 13 -11.12 5.45 19.34
N LEU A 14 -11.77 4.61 20.15
CA LEU A 14 -11.90 3.17 19.97
C LEU A 14 -12.74 2.88 18.73
N VAL A 15 -12.12 2.37 17.66
CA VAL A 15 -12.79 1.48 16.71
C VAL A 15 -11.81 0.36 16.40
N ALA A 16 -12.20 -0.86 16.77
CA ALA A 16 -11.51 -2.08 16.48
C ALA A 16 -11.51 -2.32 14.96
N ALA A 17 -10.45 -1.87 14.30
CA ALA A 17 -9.98 -2.47 13.06
C ALA A 17 -8.52 -2.85 13.33
N PRO A 18 -8.07 -4.08 13.02
CA PRO A 18 -6.64 -4.34 12.99
C PRO A 18 -6.08 -3.46 11.88
N LEU A 19 -5.57 -2.28 12.26
CA LEU A 19 -4.62 -1.52 11.46
C LEU A 19 -3.37 -2.40 11.37
N VAL A 20 -3.40 -3.34 10.42
CA VAL A 20 -2.21 -4.05 9.97
C VAL A 20 -1.20 -2.96 9.60
N GLY A 21 -0.03 -3.08 10.21
CA GLY A 21 0.86 -1.97 10.48
C GLY A 21 1.29 -1.24 9.22
N LEU A 22 1.05 0.07 9.19
CA LEU A 22 1.93 0.99 8.47
C LEU A 22 3.28 0.99 9.22
N ALA A 23 4.06 -0.07 9.01
CA ALA A 23 5.47 -0.07 9.32
C ALA A 23 6.11 1.00 8.43
N ILE A 24 6.64 2.05 9.05
CA ILE A 24 7.43 3.07 8.38
C ILE A 24 8.73 2.38 7.97
N VAL A 25 8.75 1.79 6.78
CA VAL A 25 9.95 1.25 6.15
C VAL A 25 10.65 2.43 5.48
N ASP A 26 11.85 2.75 5.95
CA ASP A 26 12.72 3.78 5.39
C ASP A 26 13.09 3.38 3.95
N PHE A 27 12.35 3.92 2.97
CA PHE A 27 12.63 3.70 1.55
C PHE A 27 13.76 4.62 1.12
N HIS A 28 14.90 4.02 0.81
CA HIS A 28 15.97 4.68 0.09
C HIS A 28 15.40 5.28 -1.20
N GLU A 29 15.57 6.60 -1.33
CA GLU A 29 15.02 7.51 -2.33
C GLU A 29 15.13 6.94 -3.76
N SER A 30 14.04 6.39 -4.30
CA SER A 30 13.93 6.18 -5.75
C SER A 30 13.71 7.53 -6.42
N PRO A 31 14.28 7.77 -7.61
CA PRO A 31 14.06 9.01 -8.38
C PRO A 31 12.60 9.24 -8.83
N ASN A 32 11.69 8.31 -8.50
CA ASN A 32 10.26 8.34 -8.80
C ASN A 32 9.52 8.19 -7.48
N GLY A 33 8.96 9.28 -6.96
CA GLY A 33 8.46 9.41 -5.59
C GLY A 33 7.23 8.58 -5.21
N SER A 34 6.89 7.52 -5.97
CA SER A 34 5.80 6.60 -5.63
C SER A 34 6.27 5.15 -5.73
N TRP A 35 5.89 4.36 -4.72
CA TRP A 35 6.20 2.94 -4.62
C TRP A 35 4.92 2.13 -4.43
N LEU A 36 4.83 1.00 -5.13
CA LEU A 36 3.80 0.02 -4.87
C LEU A 36 4.31 -0.95 -3.80
N HIS A 37 3.52 -1.13 -2.76
CA HIS A 37 3.63 -2.22 -1.81
C HIS A 37 2.59 -3.29 -2.13
N VAL A 38 3.00 -4.54 -2.07
CA VAL A 38 2.14 -5.72 -2.14
C VAL A 38 2.47 -6.57 -0.91
N ASP A 39 1.45 -6.83 -0.10
CA ASP A 39 1.56 -7.65 1.12
C ASP A 39 1.28 -9.13 0.81
N GLU A 40 1.51 -10.00 1.79
CA GLU A 40 1.15 -11.41 1.73
C GLU A 40 -0.36 -11.60 1.48
N PRO A 41 -0.76 -12.68 0.79
CA PRO A 41 -2.15 -12.90 0.44
C PRO A 41 -3.03 -13.12 1.68
N VAL A 42 -4.26 -12.59 1.64
CA VAL A 42 -5.26 -12.72 2.70
C VAL A 42 -6.62 -13.13 2.15
N ASP A 43 -7.48 -13.72 2.99
CA ASP A 43 -8.79 -14.21 2.56
C ASP A 43 -9.90 -13.15 2.62
N ASP A 44 -9.82 -12.21 3.58
CA ASP A 44 -10.90 -11.29 3.94
C ASP A 44 -10.68 -9.85 3.44
N VAL A 45 -10.62 -9.67 2.11
CA VAL A 45 -10.78 -8.33 1.50
C VAL A 45 -12.13 -8.24 0.79
N PRO A 46 -12.94 -7.19 1.07
CA PRO A 46 -14.20 -6.98 0.37
C PRO A 46 -14.03 -6.94 -1.16
N ALA A 47 -14.95 -7.57 -1.89
CA ALA A 47 -14.89 -7.63 -3.36
C ALA A 47 -14.98 -6.26 -4.04
N ASN A 48 -15.64 -5.29 -3.40
CA ASN A 48 -15.69 -3.89 -3.86
C ASN A 48 -14.38 -3.12 -3.66
N GLU A 49 -13.48 -3.63 -2.82
CA GLU A 49 -12.14 -3.07 -2.58
C GLU A 49 -11.05 -3.88 -3.30
N THR A 50 -11.44 -4.91 -4.06
CA THR A 50 -10.53 -5.82 -4.75
C THR A 50 -10.67 -5.66 -6.26
N ILE A 51 -9.57 -5.38 -6.96
CA ILE A 51 -9.51 -5.42 -8.42
C ILE A 51 -8.93 -6.75 -8.89
N THR A 52 -9.41 -7.28 -10.02
CA THR A 52 -8.79 -8.46 -10.62
C THR A 52 -7.51 -8.06 -11.36
N PHE A 53 -6.49 -8.91 -11.31
CA PHE A 53 -5.25 -8.67 -12.03
C PHE A 53 -5.46 -8.45 -13.53
N GLN A 54 -6.46 -9.11 -14.14
CA GLN A 54 -6.76 -8.98 -15.56
C GLN A 54 -7.38 -7.63 -15.94
N SER A 55 -7.98 -6.91 -14.98
CA SER A 55 -8.51 -5.56 -15.19
C SER A 55 -7.42 -4.48 -15.17
N LEU A 56 -6.20 -4.80 -14.71
CA LEU A 56 -5.06 -3.89 -14.75
C LEU A 56 -4.51 -3.74 -16.18
N SER A 57 -4.03 -2.54 -16.48
CA SER A 57 -3.30 -2.29 -17.72
C SER A 57 -2.04 -3.17 -17.81
N PRO A 58 -1.50 -3.44 -19.01
CA PRO A 58 -0.26 -4.22 -19.14
C PRO A 58 0.90 -3.66 -18.30
N ASP A 59 0.97 -2.34 -18.13
CA ASP A 59 2.05 -1.70 -17.39
C ASP A 59 1.84 -1.84 -15.89
N GLN A 60 0.60 -1.68 -15.42
CA GLN A 60 0.23 -1.92 -14.02
C GLN A 60 0.48 -3.38 -13.62
N ARG A 61 0.13 -4.35 -14.49
CA ARG A 61 0.42 -5.76 -14.26
C ARG A 61 1.91 -6.03 -14.06
N ARG A 62 2.78 -5.43 -14.89
CA ARG A 62 4.24 -5.55 -14.73
C ARG A 62 4.76 -4.90 -13.45
N VAL A 63 4.14 -3.82 -12.97
CA VAL A 63 4.49 -3.22 -11.67
C VAL A 63 4.09 -4.18 -10.55
N PHE A 64 2.85 -4.68 -10.56
CA PHE A 64 2.36 -5.62 -9.55
C PHE A 64 3.21 -6.89 -9.47
N GLU A 65 3.49 -7.54 -10.61
CA GLU A 65 4.33 -8.75 -10.65
C GLU A 65 5.75 -8.50 -10.13
N ARG A 66 6.33 -7.32 -10.40
CA ARG A 66 7.65 -6.96 -9.87
C ARG A 66 7.62 -6.77 -8.36
N ALA A 67 6.54 -6.23 -7.81
CA ALA A 67 6.38 -6.10 -6.35
C ALA A 67 6.18 -7.48 -5.71
N VAL A 68 5.30 -8.34 -6.25
CA VAL A 68 5.09 -9.71 -5.75
C VAL A 68 6.38 -10.54 -5.75
N ARG A 69 7.22 -10.38 -6.77
CA ARG A 69 8.52 -11.08 -6.87
C ARG A 69 9.65 -10.41 -6.08
N SER A 70 9.40 -9.27 -5.46
CA SER A 70 10.38 -8.55 -4.66
C SER A 70 10.44 -9.15 -3.26
N ASP A 71 11.64 -9.38 -2.72
CA ASP A 71 11.82 -9.96 -1.38
C ASP A 71 11.09 -9.19 -0.26
N ARG A 72 10.81 -7.89 -0.49
CA ARG A 72 10.11 -7.04 0.47
C ARG A 72 8.68 -6.70 0.06
N GLY A 73 8.21 -7.15 -1.11
CA GLY A 73 6.90 -6.75 -1.62
C GLY A 73 6.84 -5.30 -2.12
N TYR A 74 7.97 -4.69 -2.52
CA TYR A 74 8.01 -3.30 -3.00
C TYR A 74 8.61 -3.16 -4.39
N THR A 75 8.05 -2.23 -5.18
CA THR A 75 8.67 -1.77 -6.42
C THR A 75 8.31 -0.32 -6.74
N SER A 76 9.18 0.37 -7.48
CA SER A 76 8.90 1.74 -7.92
C SER A 76 7.82 1.75 -9.01
N ILE A 77 6.88 2.69 -8.88
CA ILE A 77 5.86 2.97 -9.89
C ILE A 77 6.45 3.96 -10.90
N PRO A 78 6.54 3.60 -12.20
CA PRO A 78 6.99 4.54 -13.23
C PRO A 78 5.97 5.69 -13.40
N LYS A 79 6.43 6.92 -13.65
CA LYS A 79 5.56 8.12 -13.80
C LYS A 79 4.44 7.99 -14.85
N ALA A 80 4.63 7.16 -15.87
CA ALA A 80 3.65 6.93 -16.92
C ALA A 80 2.52 5.97 -16.49
N VAL A 81 2.66 5.30 -15.35
CA VAL A 81 1.71 4.32 -14.85
C VAL A 81 0.77 5.00 -13.85
N ASN A 82 -0.53 4.94 -14.13
CA ASN A 82 -1.53 5.47 -13.22
C ASN A 82 -1.62 4.61 -11.94
N GLU A 83 -1.25 5.21 -10.81
CA GLU A 83 -1.24 4.55 -9.49
C GLU A 83 -2.59 4.58 -8.77
N THR A 84 -3.51 5.44 -9.20
CA THR A 84 -4.85 5.62 -8.59
C THR A 84 -5.59 4.29 -8.47
N VAL A 85 -5.39 3.37 -9.41
CA VAL A 85 -6.03 2.05 -9.39
C VAL A 85 -5.75 1.26 -8.10
N TRP A 86 -4.54 1.36 -7.54
CA TRP A 86 -4.15 0.67 -6.30
C TRP A 86 -4.46 1.48 -5.06
N ILE A 87 -4.75 2.78 -5.22
CA ILE A 87 -5.27 3.63 -4.13
C ILE A 87 -6.76 3.35 -3.95
N ASP A 88 -7.49 3.24 -5.07
CA ASP A 88 -8.93 2.95 -5.10
C ASP A 88 -9.20 1.49 -4.73
N ALA A 89 -8.44 0.56 -5.31
CA ALA A 89 -8.51 -0.86 -4.99
C ALA A 89 -7.43 -1.22 -3.98
N ARG A 90 -7.85 -1.59 -2.77
CA ARG A 90 -6.96 -1.95 -1.65
C ARG A 90 -6.37 -3.36 -1.75
N ALA A 91 -6.80 -4.14 -2.74
CA ALA A 91 -6.21 -5.43 -3.06
C ALA A 91 -6.31 -5.80 -4.53
N VAL A 92 -5.44 -6.72 -4.96
CA VAL A 92 -5.44 -7.33 -6.29
C VAL A 92 -5.65 -8.83 -6.18
N ARG A 93 -6.65 -9.37 -6.88
CA ARG A 93 -6.85 -10.82 -7.03
C ARG A 93 -5.92 -11.34 -8.12
N TYR A 94 -4.97 -12.20 -7.75
CA TYR A 94 -3.94 -12.78 -8.61
C TYR A 94 -3.74 -14.26 -8.27
N GLU A 95 -3.70 -15.14 -9.26
CA GLU A 95 -3.51 -16.60 -9.05
C GLU A 95 -4.44 -17.24 -7.99
N ASN A 96 -5.71 -16.80 -7.96
CA ASN A 96 -6.76 -17.16 -6.98
C ASN A 96 -6.59 -16.60 -5.57
N GLU A 97 -5.50 -15.90 -5.28
CA GLU A 97 -5.22 -15.27 -3.99
C GLU A 97 -5.44 -13.75 -4.02
N THR A 98 -5.76 -13.15 -2.87
CA THR A 98 -5.99 -11.71 -2.76
C THR A 98 -4.79 -11.06 -2.09
N TYR A 99 -4.05 -10.26 -2.84
CA TYR A 99 -2.89 -9.55 -2.35
C TYR A 99 -3.27 -8.13 -1.96
N PRO A 100 -3.18 -7.73 -0.68
CA PRO A 100 -3.33 -6.34 -0.28
C PRO A 100 -2.29 -5.47 -0.98
N VAL A 101 -2.69 -4.28 -1.38
CA VAL A 101 -1.81 -3.32 -2.05
C VAL A 101 -1.91 -1.94 -1.44
N GLY A 102 -0.83 -1.18 -1.53
CA GLY A 102 -0.78 0.21 -1.10
C GLY A 102 0.23 1.01 -1.90
N VAL A 103 -0.01 2.31 -2.02
CA VAL A 103 0.93 3.24 -2.65
C VAL A 103 1.57 4.10 -1.56
N ALA A 104 2.90 4.07 -1.49
CA ALA A 104 3.67 4.96 -0.64
C ALA A 104 4.24 6.10 -1.49
N VAL A 105 4.00 7.34 -1.07
CA VAL A 105 4.59 8.55 -1.68
C VAL A 105 5.71 9.07 -0.79
N SER A 106 6.82 9.48 -1.40
CA SER A 106 7.94 10.17 -0.75
C SER A 106 7.80 11.68 -0.84
#